data_AF-A0A0J0VA85-F1
#
_entry.id   AF-A0A0J0VA85-F1
#
_cell.length_a   1.000
_cell.length_b   1.000
_cell.length_c   1.000
_cell.angle_alpha   90.00
_cell.angle_beta   90.00
_cell.angle_gamma   90.00
#
_symmetry.space_group_name_H-M   'P 1'
#
loop_
_entity.id
_entity.type
_entity.pdbx_description
1 polymer ?
#
loop_
_entity_poly.entity_id
_entity_poly.type
_entity_poly.pdbx_seq_one_letter_code
_entity_poly.pdbx_strand_id
1 'polypeptide(L)'
;MRKVWIAFFASLMLAMPSWVAAGSHKGEAADMQLPVGHMWKHDGLNEQKWMEMVQTYTPEQADEWKKVLDERNALRQQLNDENVKQAIKEKCKKMKKEREAALDRLIDELANQKITKEQFKQELKQLHQKKRWMTKEEKQQLHQLHEQTRQAMENNDAEAMKKLLPQWLEHMKKKNERLSQWLQEVKQG
;
A
#
# COMPACT_ATOMS: atom_id res chain seq x y z
N MET A 1 -47.53 -13.12 -12.69
CA MET A 1 -48.30 -12.41 -13.73
C MET A 1 -48.85 -11.10 -13.16
N ARG A 2 -48.72 -10.02 -13.95
CA ARG A 2 -49.35 -8.67 -13.91
C ARG A 2 -48.36 -7.52 -13.67
N LYS A 3 -47.87 -6.92 -14.78
CA LYS A 3 -48.26 -5.62 -15.40
C LYS A 3 -47.47 -4.46 -14.76
N VAL A 4 -46.36 -3.97 -15.33
CA VAL A 4 -46.22 -3.04 -16.49
C VAL A 4 -47.18 -1.86 -16.41
N TRP A 5 -46.65 -0.63 -16.45
CA TRP A 5 -47.04 0.56 -17.23
C TRP A 5 -46.06 1.72 -16.87
N ILE A 6 -45.21 2.22 -17.81
CA ILE A 6 -45.38 3.39 -18.73
C ILE A 6 -45.32 4.72 -17.96
N ALA A 7 -44.59 5.80 -18.27
CA ALA A 7 -44.08 6.46 -19.49
C ALA A 7 -42.85 7.34 -19.12
N PHE A 8 -41.80 7.48 -19.93
CA PHE A 8 -41.64 8.45 -21.04
C PHE A 8 -41.88 9.93 -20.67
N PHE A 9 -40.81 10.71 -20.58
CA PHE A 9 -40.81 12.12 -21.00
C PHE A 9 -39.56 12.41 -21.84
N ALA A 10 -39.82 12.75 -23.09
CA ALA A 10 -38.85 13.15 -24.08
C ALA A 10 -38.52 14.65 -23.96
N SER A 11 -37.24 14.94 -24.20
CA SER A 11 -36.69 16.12 -24.87
C SER A 11 -37.11 17.53 -24.45
N LEU A 12 -36.14 18.32 -24.03
CA LEU A 12 -36.04 19.71 -24.48
C LEU A 12 -34.58 20.06 -24.81
N MET A 13 -34.29 20.11 -26.11
CA MET A 13 -33.12 20.76 -26.68
C MET A 13 -33.28 22.27 -26.55
N LEU A 14 -32.30 22.95 -25.97
CA LEU A 14 -32.08 24.38 -26.19
C LEU A 14 -30.60 24.62 -26.51
N ALA A 15 -30.41 24.83 -27.81
CA ALA A 15 -29.39 25.59 -28.53
C ALA A 15 -28.33 26.39 -27.74
N MET A 16 -27.06 26.07 -28.10
CA MET A 16 -25.94 26.96 -28.49
C MET A 16 -25.21 27.77 -27.40
N PRO A 17 -23.93 28.21 -27.61
CA PRO A 17 -23.15 28.26 -28.85
C PRO A 17 -21.74 27.65 -28.81
N SER A 18 -21.29 27.30 -30.01
CA SER A 18 -19.91 27.00 -30.40
C SER A 18 -18.94 28.14 -30.08
N TRP A 19 -17.91 27.86 -29.27
CA TRP A 19 -16.65 28.59 -29.26
C TRP A 19 -15.58 27.73 -29.91
N VAL A 20 -15.21 28.11 -31.13
CA VAL A 20 -13.88 27.81 -31.68
C VAL A 20 -12.94 28.79 -31.00
N ALA A 21 -12.10 28.29 -30.08
CA ALA A 21 -10.89 28.99 -29.68
C ALA A 21 -9.72 28.42 -30.46
N ALA A 22 -9.02 29.32 -31.13
CA ALA A 22 -7.84 29.09 -31.94
C ALA A 22 -6.69 28.46 -31.15
N GLY A 23 -5.79 27.81 -31.89
CA GLY A 23 -4.69 27.02 -31.38
C GLY A 23 -3.75 27.74 -30.42
N SER A 24 -3.27 26.95 -29.47
CA SER A 24 -1.98 27.16 -28.84
C SER A 24 -1.30 25.80 -28.77
N HIS A 25 -0.25 25.62 -29.58
CA HIS A 25 0.69 24.54 -29.42
C HIS A 25 1.25 24.60 -27.98
N LYS A 26 0.84 23.66 -27.13
CA LYS A 26 1.51 23.35 -25.87
C LYS A 26 1.70 21.84 -25.83
N GLY A 27 2.96 21.45 -25.64
CA GLY A 27 3.50 20.14 -25.96
C GLY A 27 2.70 18.97 -25.42
N GLU A 28 2.78 17.87 -26.17
CA GLU A 28 2.39 16.52 -25.79
C GLU A 28 3.04 16.13 -24.46
N ALA A 29 2.41 16.49 -23.34
CA ALA A 29 2.41 15.62 -22.19
C ALA A 29 1.42 14.52 -22.54
N ALA A 30 1.93 13.31 -22.76
CA ALA A 30 1.14 12.12 -23.04
C ALA A 30 -0.09 12.07 -22.12
N ASP A 31 -1.28 12.00 -22.71
CA ASP A 31 -2.57 11.84 -22.03
C ASP A 31 -2.62 10.43 -21.42
N MET A 32 -1.92 10.27 -20.29
CA MET A 32 -1.92 9.04 -19.49
C MET A 32 -3.08 9.12 -18.51
N GLN A 33 -4.29 8.82 -18.97
CA GLN A 33 -5.41 8.51 -18.07
C GLN A 33 -5.13 7.19 -17.34
N LEU A 34 -4.33 7.25 -16.27
CA LEU A 34 -4.13 6.14 -15.36
C LEU A 34 -5.38 6.00 -14.47
N PRO A 35 -5.96 4.79 -14.28
CA PRO A 35 -7.14 4.58 -13.46
C PRO A 35 -6.83 4.78 -11.96
N VAL A 36 -6.92 6.03 -11.51
CA VAL A 36 -6.45 6.55 -10.22
C VAL A 36 -7.03 5.80 -9.00
N GLY A 37 -8.29 5.34 -9.08
CA GLY A 37 -9.00 4.70 -7.97
C GLY A 37 -8.62 3.24 -7.70
N HIS A 38 -8.05 2.52 -8.68
CA HIS A 38 -7.73 1.09 -8.59
C HIS A 38 -6.22 0.79 -8.45
N MET A 39 -5.34 1.78 -8.67
CA MET A 39 -3.88 1.62 -8.62
C MET A 39 -3.30 1.16 -7.27
N TRP A 40 -4.06 1.30 -6.19
CA TRP A 40 -3.54 1.16 -4.83
C TRP A 40 -4.23 0.08 -3.99
N LYS A 41 -5.22 -0.64 -4.55
CA LYS A 41 -6.12 -1.49 -3.76
C LYS A 41 -5.63 -2.92 -3.53
N HIS A 42 -4.82 -3.53 -4.40
CA HIS A 42 -4.51 -4.96 -4.23
C HIS A 42 -3.08 -5.43 -4.49
N ASP A 43 -2.26 -4.70 -5.22
CA ASP A 43 -0.81 -4.89 -5.24
C ASP A 43 -0.26 -3.60 -5.82
N GLY A 44 0.63 -2.93 -5.09
CA GLY A 44 1.11 -1.61 -5.48
C GLY A 44 1.57 -1.58 -6.94
N LEU A 45 1.41 -0.42 -7.58
CA LEU A 45 2.04 -0.03 -8.85
C LEU A 45 3.19 -0.97 -9.24
N ASN A 46 3.02 -1.67 -10.35
CA ASN A 46 4.08 -2.50 -10.90
C ASN A 46 5.28 -1.60 -11.25
N GLU A 47 6.47 -2.22 -11.33
CA GLU A 47 7.72 -1.51 -11.60
C GLU A 47 7.65 -0.64 -12.86
N GLN A 48 7.01 -1.15 -13.92
CA GLN A 48 6.79 -0.43 -15.17
C GLN A 48 6.07 0.90 -14.95
N LYS A 49 4.96 0.91 -14.21
CA LYS A 49 4.22 2.16 -13.94
C LYS A 49 5.00 3.12 -13.05
N TRP A 50 5.82 2.62 -12.11
CA TRP A 50 6.73 3.49 -11.35
C TRP A 50 7.74 4.16 -12.28
N MET A 51 8.37 3.38 -13.15
CA MET A 51 9.36 3.91 -14.10
C MET A 51 8.74 4.86 -15.11
N GLU A 52 7.53 4.59 -15.61
CA GLU A 52 6.78 5.51 -16.48
C GLU A 52 6.58 6.87 -15.78
N MET A 53 6.04 6.89 -14.56
CA MET A 53 5.85 8.14 -13.81
C MET A 53 7.16 8.87 -13.56
N VAL A 54 8.23 8.14 -13.20
CA VAL A 54 9.54 8.74 -12.92
C VAL A 54 10.15 9.34 -14.18
N GLN A 55 10.06 8.67 -15.32
CA GLN A 55 10.55 9.21 -16.60
C GLN A 55 9.77 10.46 -17.01
N THR A 56 8.46 10.50 -16.78
CA THR A 56 7.61 11.64 -17.12
C THR A 56 7.87 12.85 -16.22
N TYR A 57 7.93 12.64 -14.89
CA TYR A 57 7.93 13.74 -13.94
C TYR A 57 9.32 14.05 -13.36
N THR A 58 10.14 13.04 -13.06
CA THR A 58 11.45 13.20 -12.39
C THR A 58 12.54 12.34 -13.06
N PRO A 59 12.86 12.60 -14.34
CA PRO A 59 13.79 11.75 -15.09
C PRO A 59 15.20 11.73 -14.47
N GLU A 60 15.60 12.80 -13.77
CA GLU A 60 16.87 12.92 -13.07
C GLU A 60 17.05 11.85 -11.97
N GLN A 61 15.95 11.33 -11.41
CA GLN A 61 15.97 10.30 -10.37
C GLN A 61 15.74 8.89 -10.92
N ALA A 62 15.61 8.72 -12.25
CA ALA A 62 15.25 7.44 -12.87
C ALA A 62 16.23 6.32 -12.52
N ASP A 63 17.54 6.61 -12.49
CA ASP A 63 18.57 5.61 -12.17
C ASP A 63 18.49 5.15 -10.71
N GLU A 64 18.17 6.07 -9.79
CA GLU A 64 18.03 5.74 -8.38
C GLU A 64 16.77 4.92 -8.12
N TRP A 65 15.67 5.30 -8.76
CA TRP A 65 14.43 4.53 -8.76
C TRP A 65 14.63 3.11 -9.28
N LYS A 66 15.35 2.96 -10.40
CA LYS A 66 15.66 1.66 -10.98
C LYS A 66 16.42 0.78 -9.99
N LYS A 67 17.48 1.31 -9.35
CA LYS A 67 18.25 0.59 -8.32
C LYS A 67 17.37 0.09 -7.16
N VAL A 68 16.48 0.95 -6.65
CA VAL A 68 15.58 0.60 -5.53
C VAL A 68 14.55 -0.44 -5.96
N LEU A 69 14.06 -0.39 -7.20
CA LEU A 69 13.11 -1.38 -7.73
C LEU A 69 13.80 -2.73 -8.01
N ASP A 70 15.01 -2.73 -8.55
CA ASP A 70 15.84 -3.92 -8.76
C ASP A 70 16.12 -4.63 -7.43
N GLU A 71 16.53 -3.88 -6.39
CA GLU A 71 16.71 -4.42 -5.04
C GLU A 71 15.41 -5.05 -4.51
N ARG A 72 14.29 -4.36 -4.67
CA ARG A 72 12.98 -4.87 -4.24
C ARG A 72 12.63 -6.18 -4.93
N ASN A 73 12.94 -6.30 -6.23
CA ASN A 73 12.70 -7.51 -7.00
C ASN A 73 13.61 -8.65 -6.53
N ALA A 74 14.89 -8.39 -6.28
CA ALA A 74 15.80 -9.38 -5.70
C ALA A 74 15.30 -9.89 -4.34
N LEU A 75 14.82 -9.00 -3.47
CA LEU A 75 14.22 -9.37 -2.17
C LEU A 75 12.93 -10.19 -2.35
N ARG A 76 12.08 -9.87 -3.32
CA ARG A 76 10.89 -10.66 -3.66
C ARG A 76 11.23 -12.04 -4.23
N GLN A 77 12.31 -12.15 -4.99
CA GLN A 77 12.80 -13.44 -5.47
C GLN A 77 13.27 -14.31 -4.30
N GLN A 78 14.02 -13.74 -3.36
CA GLN A 78 14.41 -14.47 -2.14
C GLN A 78 13.21 -14.94 -1.31
N LEU A 79 12.13 -14.16 -1.28
CA LEU A 79 10.86 -14.58 -0.67
C LEU A 79 10.19 -15.77 -1.37
N ASN A 80 10.45 -15.94 -2.66
CA ASN A 80 9.92 -17.03 -3.46
C ASN A 80 10.73 -18.32 -3.31
N ASP A 81 11.94 -18.27 -2.74
CA ASP A 81 12.75 -19.44 -2.43
C ASP A 81 11.99 -20.38 -1.48
N GLU A 82 11.89 -21.66 -1.84
CA GLU A 82 11.11 -22.64 -1.06
C GLU A 82 11.64 -22.81 0.37
N ASN A 83 12.97 -22.75 0.55
CA ASN A 83 13.60 -22.80 1.88
C ASN A 83 13.15 -21.63 2.75
N VAL A 84 13.10 -20.41 2.19
CA VAL A 84 12.64 -19.22 2.91
C VAL A 84 11.16 -19.33 3.23
N LYS A 85 10.32 -19.80 2.30
CA LYS A 85 8.89 -20.05 2.55
C LYS A 85 8.67 -21.06 3.67
N GLN A 86 9.45 -22.13 3.70
CA GLN A 86 9.37 -23.15 4.76
C GLN A 86 9.78 -22.57 6.11
N ALA A 87 10.91 -21.86 6.19
CA ALA A 87 11.36 -21.19 7.42
C ALA A 87 10.30 -20.21 7.95
N ILE A 88 9.68 -19.41 7.08
CA ILE A 88 8.57 -18.51 7.45
C ILE A 88 7.40 -19.31 8.03
N LYS A 89 6.98 -20.40 7.36
CA LYS A 89 5.86 -21.25 7.82
C LYS A 89 6.15 -21.85 9.19
N GLU A 90 7.36 -22.33 9.43
CA GLU A 90 7.77 -22.91 10.70
C GLU A 90 7.82 -21.87 11.82
N LYS A 91 8.43 -20.71 11.57
CA LYS A 91 8.44 -19.57 12.50
C LYS A 91 7.01 -19.12 12.85
N CYS A 92 6.12 -19.05 11.86
CA CYS A 92 4.70 -18.75 12.09
C CYS A 92 4.00 -19.82 12.94
N LYS A 93 4.23 -21.11 12.67
CA LYS A 93 3.66 -22.22 13.46
C LYS A 93 4.16 -22.17 14.91
N LYS A 94 5.46 -21.94 15.11
CA LYS A 94 6.08 -21.81 16.44
C LYS A 94 5.48 -20.65 17.23
N MET A 95 5.44 -19.46 16.64
CA MET A 95 4.82 -18.28 17.28
C MET A 95 3.33 -18.50 17.59
N LYS A 96 2.59 -19.24 16.76
CA LYS A 96 1.19 -19.58 17.03
C LYS A 96 1.07 -20.49 18.25
N LYS A 97 1.86 -21.57 18.31
CA LYS A 97 1.87 -22.49 19.47
C LYS A 97 2.27 -21.79 20.77
N GLU A 98 3.29 -20.93 20.72
CA GLU A 98 3.73 -20.16 21.89
C GLU A 98 2.63 -19.23 22.41
N ARG A 99 1.86 -18.61 21.51
CA ARG A 99 0.71 -17.77 21.88
C ARG A 99 -0.44 -18.59 22.46
N GLU A 100 -0.77 -19.73 21.86
CA GLU A 100 -1.81 -20.64 22.37
C GLU A 100 -1.44 -21.13 23.77
N ALA A 101 -0.21 -21.60 23.98
CA ALA A 101 0.26 -22.03 25.30
C ALA A 101 0.27 -20.90 26.34
N ALA A 102 0.63 -19.67 25.95
CA ALA A 102 0.56 -18.52 26.85
C ALA A 102 -0.89 -18.13 27.19
N LEU A 103 -1.82 -18.27 26.23
CA LEU A 103 -3.24 -18.03 26.47
C LEU A 103 -3.83 -19.08 27.43
N ASP A 104 -3.52 -20.36 27.22
CA ASP A 104 -3.98 -21.45 28.08
C ASP A 104 -3.52 -21.24 29.53
N ARG A 105 -2.24 -20.85 29.72
CA ARG A 105 -1.71 -20.51 31.05
C ARG A 105 -2.46 -19.34 31.70
N LEU A 106 -2.76 -18.29 30.95
CA LEU A 106 -3.52 -17.14 31.46
C LEU A 106 -4.96 -17.55 31.86
N ILE A 107 -5.58 -18.46 31.11
CA ILE A 107 -6.91 -19.00 31.44
C ILE A 107 -6.85 -19.81 32.74
N ASP A 108 -5.84 -20.68 32.89
CA ASP A 108 -5.64 -21.47 34.11
C ASP A 108 -5.37 -20.59 35.34
N GLU A 109 -4.59 -19.53 35.20
CA GLU A 109 -4.33 -18.57 36.28
C GLU A 109 -5.60 -17.83 36.70
N LEU A 110 -6.48 -17.49 35.76
CA LEU A 110 -7.78 -16.88 36.05
C LEU A 110 -8.73 -17.88 36.73
N ALA A 111 -8.78 -19.13 36.26
CA ALA A 111 -9.61 -20.18 36.83
C ALA A 111 -9.20 -20.52 38.27
N ASN A 112 -7.89 -20.52 38.55
CA ASN A 112 -7.32 -20.70 39.88
C ASN A 112 -7.35 -19.43 40.74
N GLN A 113 -8.00 -18.35 40.28
CA GLN A 113 -8.10 -17.05 40.97
C GLN A 113 -6.75 -16.42 41.33
N LYS A 114 -5.65 -16.82 40.67
CA LYS A 114 -4.31 -16.24 40.87
C LYS A 114 -4.20 -14.83 40.29
N ILE A 115 -4.99 -14.54 39.27
CA ILE A 115 -5.09 -13.21 38.64
C ILE A 115 -6.54 -12.72 38.67
N THR A 116 -6.70 -11.40 38.70
CA THR A 116 -8.00 -10.76 38.56
C THR A 116 -8.42 -10.68 37.09
N LYS A 117 -9.72 -10.48 36.83
CA LYS A 117 -10.25 -10.27 35.47
C LYS A 117 -9.61 -9.09 34.75
N GLU A 118 -9.22 -8.04 35.49
CA GLU A 118 -8.57 -6.86 34.90
C GLU A 118 -7.11 -7.12 34.53
N GLN A 119 -6.38 -7.86 35.37
CA GLN A 119 -5.02 -8.33 35.03
C GLN A 119 -5.04 -9.26 33.82
N PHE A 120 -5.99 -10.20 33.76
CA PHE A 120 -6.18 -11.08 32.60
C PHE A 120 -6.41 -10.27 31.30
N LYS A 121 -7.27 -9.24 31.33
CA LYS A 121 -7.51 -8.37 30.17
C LYS A 121 -6.23 -7.63 29.73
N GLN A 122 -5.43 -7.16 30.68
CA GLN A 122 -4.17 -6.47 30.39
C GLN A 122 -3.15 -7.41 29.74
N GLU A 123 -2.94 -8.59 30.32
CA GLU A 123 -2.02 -9.61 29.79
C GLU A 123 -2.47 -10.12 28.42
N LEU A 124 -3.78 -10.37 28.24
CA LEU A 124 -4.34 -10.76 26.96
C LEU A 124 -4.10 -9.68 25.88
N LYS A 125 -4.19 -8.40 26.26
CA LYS A 125 -3.91 -7.28 25.35
C LYS A 125 -2.43 -7.23 24.96
N GLN A 126 -1.51 -7.55 25.87
CA GLN A 126 -0.08 -7.66 25.57
C GLN A 126 0.21 -8.86 24.67
N LEU A 127 -0.39 -10.02 24.94
CA LEU A 127 -0.23 -11.23 24.14
C LEU A 127 -0.69 -11.02 22.68
N HIS A 128 -1.78 -10.29 22.50
CA HIS A 128 -2.32 -9.91 21.20
C HIS A 128 -1.66 -8.68 20.58
N GLN A 129 -0.71 -8.03 21.25
CA GLN A 129 0.00 -6.88 20.72
C GLN A 129 0.87 -7.34 19.53
N LYS A 130 0.35 -7.12 18.32
CA LYS A 130 1.09 -7.41 17.09
C LYS A 130 2.32 -6.50 17.04
N LYS A 131 3.48 -7.06 16.68
CA LYS A 131 4.64 -6.27 16.25
C LYS A 131 4.17 -5.33 15.13
N ARG A 132 4.23 -4.02 15.40
CA ARG A 132 3.86 -3.02 14.41
C ARG A 132 5.03 -2.84 13.46
N TRP A 133 4.78 -3.01 12.17
CA TRP A 133 5.78 -2.81 11.12
C TRP A 133 5.99 -1.33 10.79
N MET A 134 5.14 -0.45 11.32
CA MET A 134 5.24 1.02 11.26
C MET A 134 4.63 1.66 12.51
N THR A 135 5.11 2.85 12.87
CA THR A 135 4.46 3.68 13.88
C THR A 135 3.10 4.20 13.38
N LYS A 136 2.28 4.74 14.30
CA LYS A 136 0.99 5.36 13.91
C LYS A 136 1.22 6.58 13.00
N GLU A 137 2.24 7.37 13.31
CA GLU A 137 2.63 8.57 12.57
C GLU A 137 3.10 8.20 11.16
N GLU A 138 4.00 7.22 11.02
CA GLU A 138 4.45 6.73 9.71
C GLU A 138 3.27 6.24 8.86
N LYS A 139 2.32 5.53 9.47
CA LYS A 139 1.11 5.07 8.77
C LYS A 139 0.25 6.25 8.31
N GLN A 140 0.12 7.29 9.12
CA GLN A 140 -0.63 8.49 8.77
C GLN A 140 0.05 9.28 7.65
N GLN A 141 1.37 9.46 7.72
CA GLN A 141 2.17 10.09 6.67
C GLN A 141 2.05 9.33 5.34
N LEU A 142 2.14 7.99 5.37
CA LEU A 142 1.94 7.18 4.18
C LEU A 142 0.53 7.35 3.60
N HIS A 143 -0.49 7.42 4.44
CA HIS A 143 -1.86 7.66 3.99
C HIS A 143 -2.01 9.02 3.31
N GLN A 144 -1.44 10.07 3.90
CA GLN A 144 -1.42 11.41 3.31
C GLN A 144 -0.67 11.44 1.98
N LEU A 145 0.49 10.77 1.90
CA LEU A 145 1.27 10.65 0.67
C LEU A 145 0.47 9.98 -0.45
N HIS A 146 -0.23 8.89 -0.15
CA HIS A 146 -1.16 8.25 -1.11
C HIS A 146 -2.26 9.20 -1.57
N GLU A 147 -2.88 9.94 -0.65
CA GLU A 147 -3.98 10.84 -0.98
C GLU A 147 -3.52 12.00 -1.84
N GLN A 148 -2.41 12.64 -1.50
CA GLN A 148 -1.80 13.71 -2.29
C GLN A 148 -1.41 13.23 -3.68
N THR A 149 -0.84 12.02 -3.77
CA THR A 149 -0.48 11.43 -5.07
C THR A 149 -1.74 11.13 -5.90
N ARG A 150 -2.81 10.63 -5.28
CA ARG A 150 -4.10 10.42 -5.94
C ARG A 150 -4.62 11.73 -6.55
N GLN A 151 -4.68 12.78 -5.74
CA GLN A 151 -5.16 14.10 -6.16
C GLN A 151 -4.29 14.70 -7.27
N ALA A 152 -2.96 14.58 -7.15
CA ALA A 152 -2.04 15.06 -8.17
C ALA A 152 -2.26 14.34 -9.52
N MET A 153 -2.51 13.03 -9.51
CA MET A 153 -2.84 12.28 -10.72
C MET A 153 -4.22 12.62 -11.27
N GLU A 154 -5.25 12.78 -10.42
CA GLU A 154 -6.61 13.17 -10.87
C GLU A 154 -6.64 14.55 -11.52
N ASN A 155 -5.81 15.47 -11.01
CA ASN A 155 -5.72 16.84 -11.52
C ASN A 155 -4.65 17.01 -12.60
N ASN A 156 -3.93 15.95 -13.00
CA ASN A 156 -2.76 16.01 -13.89
C ASN A 156 -1.69 17.04 -13.44
N ASP A 157 -1.49 17.19 -12.13
CA ASP A 157 -0.56 18.15 -11.55
C ASP A 157 0.88 17.62 -11.58
N ALA A 158 1.61 18.00 -12.63
CA ALA A 158 3.00 17.61 -12.83
C ALA A 158 3.96 18.18 -11.77
N GLU A 159 3.69 19.36 -11.21
CA GLU A 159 4.54 19.97 -10.20
C GLU A 159 4.39 19.26 -8.84
N ALA A 160 3.15 18.89 -8.48
CA ALA A 160 2.90 18.08 -7.30
C ALA A 160 3.56 16.71 -7.43
N MET A 161 3.43 16.03 -8.57
CA MET A 161 4.09 14.74 -8.81
C MET A 161 5.61 14.82 -8.67
N LYS A 162 6.25 15.89 -9.19
CA LYS A 162 7.69 16.14 -9.01
C LYS A 162 8.13 16.22 -7.55
N LYS A 163 7.28 16.74 -6.65
CA LYS A 163 7.58 16.84 -5.22
C LYS A 163 7.28 15.55 -4.45
N LEU A 164 6.30 14.78 -4.90
CA LEU A 164 5.84 13.56 -4.22
C LEU A 164 6.69 12.33 -4.56
N LEU A 165 7.22 12.22 -5.78
CA LEU A 165 8.04 11.08 -6.20
C LEU A 165 9.31 10.90 -5.34
N PRO A 166 10.08 11.94 -4.98
CA PRO A 166 11.20 11.79 -4.03
C PRO A 166 10.77 11.20 -2.67
N GLN A 167 9.58 11.56 -2.17
CA GLN A 167 9.06 11.01 -0.91
C GLN A 167 8.70 9.53 -1.04
N TRP A 168 8.14 9.13 -2.18
CA TRP A 168 7.89 7.73 -2.51
C TRP A 168 9.18 6.92 -2.61
N LEU A 169 10.22 7.49 -3.20
CA LEU A 169 11.54 6.85 -3.31
C LEU A 169 12.11 6.53 -1.92
N GLU A 170 12.10 7.51 -1.02
CA GLU A 170 12.53 7.31 0.38
C GLU A 170 11.68 6.28 1.12
N HIS A 171 10.36 6.31 0.92
CA HIS A 171 9.47 5.29 1.48
C HIS A 171 9.80 3.88 0.96
N MET A 172 10.12 3.76 -0.32
CA MET A 172 10.47 2.48 -0.95
C MET A 172 11.82 1.94 -0.44
N LYS A 173 12.84 2.80 -0.30
CA LYS A 173 14.12 2.43 0.33
C LYS A 173 13.91 1.85 1.74
N LYS A 174 13.16 2.55 2.60
CA LYS A 174 12.85 2.07 3.96
C LYS A 174 12.11 0.73 3.95
N LYS A 175 11.23 0.51 2.97
CA LYS A 175 10.54 -0.78 2.81
C LYS A 175 11.48 -1.91 2.38
N ASN A 176 12.44 -1.63 1.50
CA ASN A 176 13.45 -2.61 1.11
C ASN A 176 14.36 -2.97 2.30
N GLU A 177 14.83 -1.98 3.06
CA GLU A 177 15.65 -2.18 4.25
C GLU A 177 14.95 -3.09 5.28
N ARG A 178 13.70 -2.78 5.63
CA ARG A 178 12.89 -3.60 6.54
C ARG A 178 12.68 -5.02 6.02
N LEU A 179 12.45 -5.16 4.72
CA LEU A 179 12.26 -6.46 4.09
C LEU A 179 13.56 -7.29 4.12
N SER A 180 14.69 -6.66 3.85
CA SER A 180 16.02 -7.27 3.92
C SER A 180 16.35 -7.75 5.33
N GLN A 181 16.14 -6.89 6.34
CA GLN A 181 16.32 -7.25 7.75
C GLN A 181 15.44 -8.44 8.15
N TRP A 182 14.16 -8.41 7.80
CA TRP A 182 13.25 -9.51 8.11
C TRP A 182 13.63 -10.82 7.41
N LEU A 183 14.09 -10.76 6.15
CA LEU A 183 14.61 -11.94 5.45
C LEU A 183 15.86 -12.51 6.13
N GLN A 184 16.75 -11.65 6.65
CA GLN A 184 17.89 -12.10 7.45
C GLN A 184 17.44 -12.78 8.76
N GLU A 185 16.46 -12.21 9.48
CA GLU A 185 15.89 -12.80 10.69
C GLU A 185 15.19 -14.15 10.44
N VAL A 186 14.71 -14.38 9.22
CA VAL A 186 14.09 -15.65 8.80
C VAL A 186 15.15 -16.67 8.42
N LYS A 187 16.28 -16.24 7.86
CA LYS A 187 17.38 -17.13 7.45
C LYS A 187 18.28 -17.54 8.63
N GLN A 188 18.43 -16.68 9.63
CA GLN A 188 19.30 -16.91 10.80
C GLN A 188 18.61 -17.64 11.97
N GLY A 189 17.28 -17.67 11.99
CA GLY A 189 16.48 -18.27 13.07
C GLY A 189 15.70 -19.47 12.61
#